data_AF-A0A271JAE0-F1
#
_entry.id   AF-A0A271JAE0-F1
#
_cell.length_a   1.000
_cell.length_b   1.000
_cell.length_c   1.000
_cell.angle_alpha   90.00
_cell.angle_beta   90.00
_cell.angle_gamma   90.00
#
_symmetry.space_group_name_H-M   'P 1'
#
loop_
_entity.id
_entity.type
_entity.pdbx_description
1 polymer ?
#
loop_
_entity_poly.entity_id
_entity_poly.type
_entity_poly.pdbx_seq_one_letter_code
_entity_poly.pdbx_strand_id
1 'polypeptide(L)'
;MSPGDPSHEGLTPADAVFEDAPSIASAPLIVPTPEPPEPPAARPRRGRARWAAFLALAIVIGLAVVGMRTNAGVRATMDAQDRWLAEAEAAFEAIPLLTDDEIALLKRSRNARHVALAESLGVGPPDTRAEAESLAVRYDFVRVATDSLYTVLPTTSSLPLLTPSAAAALDSIAVRFRSYLAQRGLPPFRFAVSSLWRTGADQAALRGTNVNAAAGRSSHEYGTTYDLTYNPTRYSPAPDALPPPPRLDPRVPGPIEPMLRERLDQRQRRALDRLAETYPSRLTAALGRALIDLEDAGVIAVVREERQPVYHVTVARRTAAVAQ
;
A
#
# COMPACT_ATOMS: atom_id res chain seq x y z
N MET A 1 48.56 0.25 45.23
CA MET A 1 49.30 -1.01 45.09
C MET A 1 49.48 -1.29 43.60
N SER A 2 50.64 -0.86 43.08
CA SER A 2 51.31 -1.50 41.93
C SER A 2 51.85 -2.88 42.41
N PRO A 3 52.56 -3.72 41.63
CA PRO A 3 53.10 -3.56 40.26
C PRO A 3 52.94 -4.85 39.39
N GLY A 4 53.27 -4.87 38.10
CA GLY A 4 54.64 -5.12 37.63
C GLY A 4 54.75 -5.25 36.11
N ASP A 5 55.26 -4.18 35.52
CA ASP A 5 56.43 -4.03 34.62
C ASP A 5 57.48 -5.20 34.63
N PRO A 6 58.59 -5.22 33.84
CA PRO A 6 59.01 -4.40 32.68
C PRO A 6 59.68 -5.16 31.49
N SER A 7 59.84 -4.41 30.39
CA SER A 7 61.07 -4.12 29.59
C SER A 7 62.31 -5.01 29.67
N HIS A 8 63.03 -5.18 28.54
CA HIS A 8 64.47 -4.88 28.50
C HIS A 8 65.02 -4.61 27.08
N GLU A 9 65.59 -3.40 26.94
CA GLU A 9 66.63 -2.96 26.01
C GLU A 9 67.86 -3.88 26.11
N GLY A 10 68.63 -4.18 25.07
CA GLY A 10 69.53 -3.27 24.35
C GLY A 10 71.00 -3.61 24.67
N LEU A 11 71.91 -3.20 23.77
CA LEU A 11 73.39 -3.14 23.88
C LEU A 11 74.24 -4.20 23.12
N THR A 12 74.85 -3.70 22.02
CA THR A 12 76.23 -3.93 21.54
C THR A 12 77.27 -3.43 22.57
N PRO A 13 78.62 -3.41 22.39
CA PRO A 13 79.48 -3.74 21.24
C PRO A 13 80.82 -4.47 21.61
N ALA A 14 81.76 -4.57 20.65
CA ALA A 14 83.22 -4.34 20.77
C ALA A 14 84.13 -5.41 20.11
N ASP A 15 84.69 -5.02 18.96
CA ASP A 15 86.11 -4.91 18.58
C ASP A 15 87.19 -5.97 18.90
N ALA A 16 88.05 -6.13 17.87
CA ALA A 16 89.52 -6.35 17.92
C ALA A 16 90.02 -7.82 18.09
N VAL A 17 91.13 -8.34 17.51
CA VAL A 17 92.25 -7.84 16.69
C VAL A 17 93.20 -9.04 16.39
N PHE A 18 93.90 -9.03 15.23
CA PHE A 18 95.27 -9.50 14.91
C PHE A 18 95.75 -10.97 14.66
N GLU A 19 96.79 -11.00 13.79
CA GLU A 19 97.95 -11.92 13.61
C GLU A 19 97.79 -13.20 12.76
N ASP A 20 98.80 -13.73 12.03
CA ASP A 20 100.00 -13.25 11.30
C ASP A 20 100.51 -14.47 10.47
N ALA A 21 101.49 -14.28 9.58
CA ALA A 21 102.05 -15.22 8.56
C ALA A 21 102.85 -16.46 9.10
N PRO A 22 103.69 -17.26 8.34
CA PRO A 22 103.92 -17.46 6.90
C PRO A 22 104.15 -18.96 6.43
N SER A 23 104.45 -19.15 5.12
CA SER A 23 105.64 -19.89 4.58
C SER A 23 105.59 -21.32 3.94
N ILE A 24 105.97 -21.33 2.65
CA ILE A 24 106.75 -22.29 1.78
C ILE A 24 106.16 -23.67 1.37
N ALA A 25 105.98 -23.87 0.04
CA ALA A 25 106.83 -24.72 -0.83
C ALA A 25 106.08 -25.47 -1.97
N SER A 26 106.45 -25.10 -3.20
CA SER A 26 106.72 -25.97 -4.37
C SER A 26 105.59 -26.67 -5.14
N ALA A 27 105.59 -26.37 -6.45
CA ALA A 27 104.67 -26.78 -7.52
C ALA A 27 104.73 -28.28 -7.90
N PRO A 28 103.72 -28.79 -8.66
CA PRO A 28 103.83 -28.73 -10.12
C PRO A 28 102.53 -28.26 -10.83
N LEU A 29 102.68 -27.84 -12.09
CA LEU A 29 101.59 -27.41 -12.98
C LEU A 29 100.47 -28.46 -13.07
N ILE A 30 99.27 -28.09 -12.61
CA ILE A 30 98.01 -28.77 -12.92
C ILE A 30 97.16 -27.82 -13.76
N VAL A 31 96.78 -28.29 -14.94
CA VAL A 31 95.86 -27.65 -15.88
C VAL A 31 94.48 -27.47 -15.19
N PRO A 32 93.89 -26.26 -15.16
CA PRO A 32 92.62 -26.06 -14.50
C PRO A 32 91.47 -26.73 -15.27
N THR A 33 90.81 -27.67 -14.59
CA THR A 33 89.48 -28.18 -14.91
C THR A 33 88.46 -27.04 -14.90
N PRO A 34 87.56 -26.92 -15.88
CA PRO A 34 86.61 -25.81 -15.96
C PRO A 34 85.66 -25.78 -14.77
N GLU A 35 85.45 -24.57 -14.26
CA GLU A 35 84.53 -24.19 -13.18
C GLU A 35 83.08 -24.62 -13.49
N PRO A 36 82.32 -25.19 -12.54
CA PRO A 36 80.91 -25.47 -12.75
C PRO A 36 80.14 -24.14 -12.91
N PRO A 37 79.18 -24.04 -13.84
CA PRO A 37 78.49 -22.79 -14.11
C PRO A 37 77.71 -22.29 -12.89
N GLU A 38 77.75 -20.97 -12.65
CA GLU A 38 76.88 -20.29 -11.68
C GLU A 38 75.42 -20.69 -11.85
N PRO A 39 74.66 -20.90 -10.76
CA PRO A 39 73.23 -21.17 -10.86
C PRO A 39 72.54 -19.95 -11.50
N PRO A 40 71.61 -20.16 -12.46
CA PRO A 40 71.00 -19.05 -13.18
C PRO A 40 70.26 -18.13 -12.20
N ALA A 41 70.54 -16.82 -12.31
CA ALA A 41 69.81 -15.78 -11.58
C ALA A 41 68.29 -15.98 -11.74
N ALA A 42 67.58 -16.02 -10.61
CA ALA A 42 66.13 -16.21 -10.59
C ALA A 42 65.44 -15.15 -11.45
N ARG A 43 64.89 -15.58 -12.60
CA ARG A 43 64.18 -14.69 -13.52
C ARG A 43 63.03 -14.01 -12.75
N PRO A 44 62.87 -12.68 -12.83
CA PRO A 44 61.81 -11.99 -12.10
C PRO A 44 60.44 -12.51 -12.57
N ARG A 45 59.53 -12.78 -11.62
CA ARG A 45 58.15 -13.26 -11.80
C ARG A 45 57.22 -12.27 -12.55
N ARG A 46 57.73 -11.56 -13.57
CA ARG A 46 57.03 -10.51 -14.35
C ARG A 46 55.78 -11.01 -15.11
N GLY A 47 55.66 -12.32 -15.39
CA GLY A 47 54.48 -12.89 -16.02
C GLY A 47 53.24 -12.91 -15.12
N ARG A 48 53.39 -13.25 -13.83
CA ARG A 48 52.26 -13.42 -12.89
C ARG A 48 51.59 -12.09 -12.53
N ALA A 49 52.35 -11.00 -12.43
CA ALA A 49 51.83 -9.67 -12.14
C ALA A 49 50.96 -9.11 -13.28
N ARG A 50 51.34 -9.38 -14.55
CA ARG A 50 50.54 -8.98 -15.73
C ARG A 50 49.23 -9.75 -15.79
N TRP A 51 49.25 -11.06 -15.56
CA TRP A 51 48.04 -11.88 -15.49
C TRP A 51 47.10 -11.43 -14.36
N ALA A 52 47.64 -11.07 -13.19
CA ALA A 52 46.86 -10.52 -12.08
C ALA A 52 46.20 -9.17 -12.46
N ALA A 53 46.92 -8.29 -13.15
CA ALA A 53 46.38 -7.01 -13.61
C ALA A 53 45.27 -7.18 -14.68
N PHE A 54 45.45 -8.11 -15.64
CA PHE A 54 44.41 -8.44 -16.61
C PHE A 54 43.17 -9.05 -15.94
N LEU A 55 43.36 -9.94 -14.96
CA LEU A 55 42.25 -10.52 -14.20
C LEU A 55 41.50 -9.46 -13.40
N ALA A 56 42.21 -8.54 -12.73
CA ALA A 56 41.60 -7.44 -12.01
C ALA A 56 40.80 -6.51 -12.95
N LEU A 57 41.34 -6.16 -14.12
CA LEU A 57 40.64 -5.36 -15.12
C LEU A 57 39.39 -6.08 -15.66
N ALA A 58 39.49 -7.38 -15.95
CA ALA A 58 38.36 -8.19 -16.40
C ALA A 58 37.25 -8.26 -15.32
N ILE A 59 37.62 -8.35 -14.03
CA ILE A 59 36.67 -8.29 -12.91
C ILE A 59 35.99 -6.91 -12.87
N VAL A 60 36.74 -5.81 -12.98
CA VAL A 60 36.17 -4.45 -12.98
C VAL A 60 35.22 -4.24 -14.16
N ILE A 61 35.61 -4.66 -15.37
CA ILE A 61 34.75 -4.60 -16.56
C ILE A 61 33.50 -5.46 -16.36
N GLY A 62 33.68 -6.68 -15.83
CA GLY A 62 32.57 -7.59 -15.50
C GLY A 62 31.58 -6.95 -14.52
N LEU A 63 32.07 -6.35 -13.43
CA LEU A 63 31.26 -5.62 -12.45
C LEU A 63 30.56 -4.41 -13.08
N ALA A 64 31.24 -3.66 -13.95
CA ALA A 64 30.64 -2.53 -14.66
C ALA A 64 29.51 -2.99 -15.61
N VAL A 65 29.71 -4.08 -16.36
CA VAL A 65 28.69 -4.66 -17.25
C VAL A 65 27.50 -5.18 -16.44
N VAL A 66 27.74 -5.87 -15.32
CA VAL A 66 26.68 -6.32 -14.39
C VAL A 66 25.92 -5.13 -13.83
N GLY A 67 26.62 -4.06 -13.43
CA GLY A 67 26.02 -2.82 -12.96
C GLY A 67 25.15 -2.13 -14.02
N MET A 68 25.63 -2.02 -15.26
CA MET A 68 24.85 -1.47 -16.38
C MET A 68 23.60 -2.30 -16.68
N ARG A 69 23.71 -3.63 -16.69
CA ARG A 69 22.56 -4.53 -16.91
C ARG A 69 21.54 -4.43 -15.79
N THR A 70 22.00 -4.36 -14.54
CA THR A 70 21.14 -4.17 -13.36
C THR A 70 20.40 -2.84 -13.47
N ASN A 71 21.11 -1.74 -13.76
CA ASN A 71 20.50 -0.42 -13.93
C ASN A 71 19.47 -0.40 -15.07
N ALA A 72 19.76 -1.07 -16.19
CA ALA A 72 18.81 -1.21 -17.29
C ALA A 72 17.56 -2.00 -16.87
N GLY A 73 17.70 -3.07 -16.10
CA GLY A 73 16.58 -3.84 -15.55
C GLY A 73 15.72 -3.05 -14.57
N VAL A 74 16.35 -2.32 -13.64
CA VAL A 74 15.65 -1.43 -12.72
C VAL A 74 14.88 -0.36 -13.49
N ARG A 75 15.49 0.28 -14.49
CA ARG A 75 14.83 1.28 -15.34
C ARG A 75 13.63 0.68 -16.08
N ALA A 76 13.81 -0.46 -16.75
CA ALA A 76 12.73 -1.12 -17.47
C ALA A 76 11.54 -1.48 -16.54
N THR A 77 11.83 -1.87 -15.30
CA THR A 77 10.82 -2.12 -14.27
C THR A 77 10.08 -0.85 -13.87
N MET A 78 10.79 0.26 -13.64
CA MET A 78 10.16 1.56 -13.34
C MET A 78 9.32 2.05 -14.52
N ASP A 79 9.81 1.92 -15.76
CA ASP A 79 9.08 2.33 -16.96
C ASP A 79 7.78 1.50 -17.13
N ALA A 80 7.80 0.22 -16.75
CA ALA A 80 6.61 -0.62 -16.76
C ALA A 80 5.57 -0.15 -15.72
N GLN A 81 6.02 0.23 -14.51
CA GLN A 81 5.15 0.83 -13.50
C GLN A 81 4.55 2.15 -13.98
N ASP A 82 5.37 3.01 -14.60
CA ASP A 82 4.91 4.31 -15.07
C ASP A 82 3.90 4.19 -16.21
N ARG A 83 4.06 3.20 -17.12
CA ARG A 83 3.03 2.88 -18.12
C ARG A 83 1.72 2.43 -17.48
N TRP A 84 1.78 1.52 -16.51
CA TRP A 84 0.58 1.07 -15.80
C TRP A 84 -0.13 2.23 -15.08
N LEU A 85 0.63 3.14 -14.47
CA LEU A 85 0.08 4.33 -13.82
C LEU A 85 -0.58 5.29 -14.82
N ALA A 86 0.03 5.50 -15.99
CA ALA A 86 -0.55 6.33 -17.04
C ALA A 86 -1.84 5.70 -17.61
N GLU A 87 -1.88 4.38 -17.78
CA GLU A 87 -3.09 3.65 -18.18
C GLU A 87 -4.22 3.79 -17.14
N ALA A 88 -3.89 3.68 -15.85
CA ALA A 88 -4.85 3.89 -14.77
C ALA A 88 -5.37 5.34 -14.76
N GLU A 89 -4.50 6.34 -14.92
CA GLU A 89 -4.90 7.75 -15.01
C GLU A 89 -5.84 8.00 -16.20
N ALA A 90 -5.48 7.51 -17.39
CA ALA A 90 -6.33 7.64 -18.58
C ALA A 90 -7.69 6.96 -18.39
N ALA A 91 -7.73 5.79 -17.73
CA ALA A 91 -8.97 5.10 -17.41
C ALA A 91 -9.85 5.89 -16.41
N PHE A 92 -9.23 6.63 -15.47
CA PHE A 92 -9.93 7.54 -14.57
C PHE A 92 -10.55 8.73 -15.31
N GLU A 93 -9.78 9.39 -16.17
CA GLU A 93 -10.23 10.51 -17.00
C GLU A 93 -11.44 10.13 -17.87
N ALA A 94 -11.44 8.89 -18.37
CA ALA A 94 -12.48 8.35 -19.24
C ALA A 94 -13.81 8.03 -18.52
N ILE A 95 -13.88 8.00 -17.18
CA ILE A 95 -15.15 7.78 -16.46
C ILE A 95 -16.05 9.00 -16.67
N PRO A 96 -17.24 8.93 -17.30
CA PRO A 96 -18.09 10.11 -17.44
C PRO A 96 -18.55 10.64 -16.08
N LEU A 97 -18.64 11.96 -15.92
CA LEU A 97 -19.28 12.57 -14.76
C LEU A 97 -20.75 12.17 -14.70
N LEU A 98 -21.41 12.38 -13.54
CA LEU A 98 -22.86 12.22 -13.48
C LEU A 98 -23.53 13.24 -14.41
N THR A 99 -24.48 12.76 -15.19
CA THR A 99 -25.39 13.60 -15.98
C THR A 99 -26.46 14.22 -15.10
N ASP A 100 -27.15 15.25 -15.60
CA ASP A 100 -28.27 15.87 -14.88
C ASP A 100 -29.41 14.88 -14.65
N ASP A 101 -29.66 13.96 -15.59
CA ASP A 101 -30.65 12.89 -15.44
C ASP A 101 -30.25 11.92 -14.33
N GLU A 102 -28.98 11.49 -14.27
CA GLU A 102 -28.49 10.63 -13.18
C GLU A 102 -28.58 11.34 -11.82
N ILE A 103 -28.29 12.65 -11.76
CA ILE A 103 -28.46 13.45 -10.55
C ILE A 103 -29.95 13.53 -10.17
N ALA A 104 -30.85 13.66 -11.13
CA ALA A 104 -32.29 13.66 -10.88
C ALA A 104 -32.79 12.30 -10.35
N LEU A 105 -32.27 11.19 -10.90
CA LEU A 105 -32.56 9.84 -10.39
C LEU A 105 -32.12 9.70 -8.93
N LEU A 106 -30.94 10.19 -8.58
CA LEU A 106 -30.43 10.21 -7.20
C LEU A 106 -31.22 11.15 -6.26
N LYS A 107 -32.24 11.86 -6.74
CA LYS A 107 -33.10 12.74 -5.93
C LYS A 107 -34.57 12.31 -5.91
N ARG A 108 -34.92 11.19 -6.54
CA ARG A 108 -36.33 10.77 -6.68
C ARG A 108 -36.95 10.24 -5.39
N SER A 109 -36.14 9.65 -4.50
CA SER A 109 -36.63 9.17 -3.21
C SER A 109 -36.70 10.29 -2.19
N ARG A 110 -37.91 10.64 -1.76
CA ARG A 110 -38.12 11.67 -0.74
C ARG A 110 -37.87 11.11 0.66
N ASN A 111 -37.47 11.96 1.59
CA ASN A 111 -37.23 11.59 3.00
C ASN A 111 -38.38 10.79 3.65
N ALA A 112 -39.64 11.11 3.34
CA ALA A 112 -40.79 10.35 3.86
C ALA A 112 -40.77 8.86 3.48
N ARG A 113 -40.27 8.52 2.28
CA ARG A 113 -40.08 7.14 1.83
C ARG A 113 -39.02 6.43 2.68
N HIS A 114 -37.92 7.11 2.99
CA HIS A 114 -36.85 6.55 3.82
C HIS A 114 -37.34 6.23 5.23
N VAL A 115 -38.09 7.12 5.87
CA VAL A 115 -38.67 6.86 7.19
C VAL A 115 -39.65 5.69 7.14
N ALA A 116 -40.55 5.63 6.15
CA ALA A 116 -41.51 4.54 6.02
C ALA A 116 -40.83 3.17 5.80
N LEU A 117 -39.79 3.12 4.95
CA LEU A 117 -38.99 1.91 4.75
C LEU A 117 -38.26 1.50 6.03
N ALA A 118 -37.63 2.46 6.70
CA ALA A 118 -36.88 2.23 7.93
C ALA A 118 -37.77 1.67 9.04
N GLU A 119 -38.97 2.21 9.22
CA GLU A 119 -39.98 1.74 10.17
C GLU A 119 -40.46 0.32 9.84
N SER A 120 -40.72 0.02 8.56
CA SER A 120 -41.26 -1.27 8.14
C SER A 120 -40.23 -2.42 8.18
N LEU A 121 -38.96 -2.12 7.96
CA LEU A 121 -37.89 -3.12 7.80
C LEU A 121 -36.90 -3.16 8.96
N GLY A 122 -36.86 -2.12 9.78
CA GLY A 122 -35.87 -1.96 10.84
C GLY A 122 -36.35 -2.37 12.23
N VAL A 123 -35.55 -1.97 13.21
CA VAL A 123 -35.77 -2.26 14.63
C VAL A 123 -35.54 -0.96 15.40
N GLY A 124 -36.53 -0.52 16.17
CA GLY A 124 -36.45 0.71 16.95
C GLY A 124 -37.67 1.62 16.79
N PRO A 125 -37.56 2.89 17.24
CA PRO A 125 -36.33 3.56 17.68
C PRO A 125 -35.96 3.23 19.14
N PRO A 126 -34.70 2.86 19.47
CA PRO A 126 -34.25 2.80 20.85
C PRO A 126 -33.97 4.20 21.41
N ASP A 127 -34.28 4.43 22.68
CA ASP A 127 -34.03 5.72 23.34
C ASP A 127 -32.54 5.89 23.70
N THR A 128 -31.88 4.81 24.13
CA THR A 128 -30.51 4.84 24.66
C THR A 128 -29.59 3.81 24.00
N ARG A 129 -28.26 3.99 24.15
CA ARG A 129 -27.28 3.05 23.59
C ARG A 129 -27.34 1.66 24.25
N ALA A 130 -27.63 1.59 25.54
CA ALA A 130 -27.79 0.31 26.24
C ALA A 130 -28.99 -0.48 25.68
N GLU A 131 -30.09 0.22 25.38
CA GLU A 131 -31.24 -0.38 24.70
C GLU A 131 -30.89 -0.82 23.27
N ALA A 132 -30.20 0.03 22.51
CA ALA A 132 -29.73 -0.30 21.17
C ALA A 132 -28.81 -1.53 21.17
N GLU A 133 -27.89 -1.66 22.12
CA GLU A 133 -27.04 -2.85 22.28
C GLU A 133 -27.87 -4.11 22.60
N SER A 134 -28.90 -3.99 23.43
CA SER A 134 -29.81 -5.10 23.73
C SER A 134 -30.62 -5.55 22.51
N LEU A 135 -31.09 -4.59 21.70
CA LEU A 135 -31.76 -4.87 20.43
C LEU A 135 -30.78 -5.44 19.39
N ALA A 136 -29.55 -4.95 19.35
CA ALA A 136 -28.51 -5.44 18.45
C ALA A 136 -28.26 -6.94 18.66
N VAL A 137 -28.17 -7.38 19.92
CA VAL A 137 -28.03 -8.80 20.26
C VAL A 137 -29.28 -9.59 19.88
N ARG A 138 -30.48 -9.05 20.16
CA ARG A 138 -31.75 -9.75 19.89
C ARG A 138 -32.03 -9.97 18.39
N TYR A 139 -31.63 -9.03 17.55
CA TYR A 139 -31.93 -9.01 16.13
C TYR A 139 -30.69 -9.19 15.24
N ASP A 140 -29.62 -9.73 15.82
CA ASP A 140 -28.37 -10.08 15.14
C ASP A 140 -27.79 -8.92 14.30
N PHE A 141 -27.75 -7.72 14.86
CA PHE A 141 -27.14 -6.58 14.18
C PHE A 141 -25.66 -6.85 13.90
N VAL A 142 -25.24 -6.45 12.71
CA VAL A 142 -23.88 -6.60 12.22
C VAL A 142 -23.09 -5.35 12.55
N ARG A 143 -21.90 -5.54 13.13
CA ARG A 143 -20.94 -4.46 13.33
C ARG A 143 -20.25 -4.11 12.01
N VAL A 144 -20.35 -2.85 11.63
CA VAL A 144 -19.76 -2.30 10.42
C VAL A 144 -18.42 -1.66 10.79
N ALA A 145 -17.34 -2.10 10.16
CA ALA A 145 -15.99 -1.58 10.40
C ALA A 145 -15.32 -1.21 9.07
N THR A 146 -14.28 -0.38 9.13
CA THR A 146 -13.42 -0.13 7.98
C THR A 146 -12.75 -1.42 7.55
N ASP A 147 -12.86 -1.74 6.26
CA ASP A 147 -12.26 -2.92 5.66
C ASP A 147 -11.80 -2.61 4.23
N SER A 148 -11.71 -3.63 3.37
CA SER A 148 -11.37 -3.43 1.97
C SER A 148 -12.50 -2.73 1.19
N LEU A 149 -13.78 -2.94 1.51
CA LEU A 149 -14.95 -2.46 0.76
C LEU A 149 -15.20 -0.97 0.94
N TYR A 150 -15.12 -0.48 2.18
CA TYR A 150 -15.39 0.93 2.50
C TYR A 150 -14.65 1.37 3.77
N THR A 151 -14.63 2.68 4.01
CA THR A 151 -14.11 3.28 5.25
C THR A 151 -15.27 3.75 6.13
N VAL A 152 -15.32 3.31 7.39
CA VAL A 152 -16.26 3.84 8.39
C VAL A 152 -15.60 5.02 9.08
N LEU A 153 -16.18 6.21 8.94
CA LEU A 153 -15.66 7.41 9.59
C LEU A 153 -15.93 7.38 11.10
N PRO A 154 -15.00 7.85 11.94
CA PRO A 154 -15.24 8.01 13.37
C PRO A 154 -16.44 8.94 13.61
N THR A 155 -17.38 8.49 14.44
CA THR A 155 -18.57 9.28 14.79
C THR A 155 -18.99 9.02 16.24
N THR A 156 -19.38 10.08 16.93
CA THR A 156 -19.99 10.01 18.27
C THR A 156 -21.51 10.12 18.19
N SER A 157 -22.09 10.33 17.02
CA SER A 157 -23.53 10.60 16.84
C SER A 157 -24.30 9.44 16.21
N SER A 158 -23.68 8.26 16.11
CA SER A 158 -24.32 7.00 15.71
C SER A 158 -23.49 5.79 16.16
N LEU A 159 -24.13 4.63 16.27
CA LEU A 159 -23.52 3.32 16.52
C LEU A 159 -23.11 2.68 15.18
N PRO A 160 -21.92 2.05 15.08
CA PRO A 160 -21.46 1.36 13.87
C PRO A 160 -22.09 -0.04 13.75
N LEU A 161 -23.42 -0.09 13.81
CA LEU A 161 -24.23 -1.29 13.78
C LEU A 161 -25.33 -1.11 12.74
N LEU A 162 -25.64 -2.17 12.01
CA LEU A 162 -26.75 -2.23 11.05
C LEU A 162 -27.50 -3.56 11.20
N THR A 163 -28.77 -3.58 10.81
CA THR A 163 -29.47 -4.85 10.59
C THR A 163 -28.73 -5.69 9.52
N PRO A 164 -28.84 -7.03 9.53
CA PRO A 164 -28.19 -7.89 8.54
C PRO A 164 -28.47 -7.49 7.09
N SER A 165 -29.73 -7.16 6.76
CA SER A 165 -30.09 -6.72 5.40
C SER A 165 -29.43 -5.40 5.01
N ALA A 166 -29.24 -4.48 5.96
CA ALA A 166 -28.58 -3.20 5.71
C ALA A 166 -27.07 -3.32 5.55
N ALA A 167 -26.42 -4.18 6.34
CA ALA A 167 -25.01 -4.52 6.11
C ALA A 167 -24.81 -5.18 4.74
N ALA A 168 -25.65 -6.16 4.37
CA ALA A 168 -25.56 -6.81 3.06
C ALA A 168 -25.82 -5.86 1.88
N ALA A 169 -26.73 -4.89 2.06
CA ALA A 169 -26.98 -3.84 1.05
C ALA A 169 -25.77 -2.91 0.91
N LEU A 170 -25.12 -2.54 2.02
CA LEU A 170 -23.90 -1.72 2.01
C LEU A 170 -22.76 -2.43 1.27
N ASP A 171 -22.56 -3.72 1.51
CA ASP A 171 -21.58 -4.53 0.78
C ASP A 171 -21.91 -4.61 -0.72
N SER A 172 -23.19 -4.76 -1.06
CA SER A 172 -23.66 -4.77 -2.44
C SER A 172 -23.34 -3.46 -3.18
N ILE A 173 -23.43 -2.31 -2.49
CA ILE A 173 -23.02 -1.01 -3.04
C ILE A 173 -21.52 -1.02 -3.33
N ALA A 174 -20.68 -1.51 -2.41
CA ALA A 174 -19.23 -1.59 -2.61
C ALA A 174 -18.83 -2.52 -3.74
N VAL A 175 -19.46 -3.70 -3.84
CA VAL A 175 -19.23 -4.65 -4.95
C VAL A 175 -19.63 -4.02 -6.28
N ARG A 176 -20.79 -3.35 -6.36
CA ARG A 176 -21.23 -2.70 -7.60
C ARG A 176 -20.34 -1.53 -7.98
N PHE A 177 -19.97 -0.68 -7.03
CA PHE A 177 -19.04 0.43 -7.23
C PHE A 177 -17.68 -0.06 -7.77
N ARG A 178 -17.11 -1.11 -7.16
CA ARG A 178 -15.87 -1.72 -7.64
C ARG A 178 -16.02 -2.33 -9.02
N SER A 179 -17.17 -2.94 -9.34
CA SER A 179 -17.44 -3.46 -10.69
C SER A 179 -17.40 -2.35 -11.75
N TYR A 180 -17.97 -1.17 -11.47
CA TYR A 180 -17.90 -0.02 -12.38
C TYR A 180 -16.46 0.44 -12.68
N LEU A 181 -15.57 0.37 -11.68
CA LEU A 181 -14.16 0.67 -11.83
C LEU A 181 -13.42 -0.44 -12.60
N ALA A 182 -13.66 -1.70 -12.22
CA ALA A 182 -13.01 -2.87 -12.83
C ALA A 182 -13.32 -3.02 -14.32
N GLN A 183 -14.54 -2.67 -14.76
CA GLN A 183 -14.92 -2.65 -16.18
C GLN A 183 -14.06 -1.70 -17.03
N ARG A 184 -13.33 -0.77 -16.40
CA ARG A 184 -12.39 0.17 -17.03
C ARG A 184 -10.93 -0.17 -16.75
N GLY A 185 -10.66 -1.33 -16.17
CA GLY A 185 -9.31 -1.74 -15.79
C GLY A 185 -8.74 -1.01 -14.57
N LEU A 186 -9.58 -0.32 -13.80
CA LEU A 186 -9.14 0.40 -12.60
C LEU A 186 -9.08 -0.51 -11.38
N PRO A 187 -8.13 -0.28 -10.45
CA PRO A 187 -8.08 -0.99 -9.19
C PRO A 187 -9.26 -0.59 -8.28
N PRO A 188 -9.58 -1.40 -7.26
CA PRO A 188 -10.68 -1.11 -6.34
C PRO A 188 -10.39 0.10 -5.46
N PHE A 189 -11.41 0.95 -5.33
CA PHE A 189 -11.45 2.05 -4.36
C PHE A 189 -12.51 1.78 -3.28
N ARG A 190 -12.43 2.55 -2.21
CA ARG A 190 -13.36 2.63 -1.09
C ARG A 190 -14.05 3.97 -1.11
N PHE A 191 -15.35 3.99 -0.86
CA PHE A 191 -16.07 5.18 -0.40
C PHE A 191 -16.10 5.19 1.14
N ALA A 192 -16.63 6.27 1.73
CA ALA A 192 -16.74 6.38 3.17
C ALA A 192 -18.19 6.45 3.68
N VAL A 193 -18.44 5.75 4.78
CA VAL A 193 -19.69 5.74 5.54
C VAL A 193 -19.55 6.75 6.68
N SER A 194 -20.42 7.76 6.72
CA SER A 194 -20.34 8.85 7.70
C SER A 194 -21.29 8.70 8.89
N SER A 195 -22.39 7.97 8.72
CA SER A 195 -23.34 7.73 9.81
C SER A 195 -24.14 6.44 9.59
N LEU A 196 -24.57 5.81 10.67
CA LEU A 196 -25.30 4.54 10.66
C LEU A 196 -26.50 4.60 11.63
N TRP A 197 -26.64 3.65 12.56
CA TRP A 197 -27.77 3.58 13.48
C TRP A 197 -27.70 4.63 14.59
N ARG A 198 -28.78 5.36 14.83
CA ARG A 198 -28.90 6.35 15.91
C ARG A 198 -29.89 5.89 16.98
N THR A 199 -29.65 6.30 18.21
CA THR A 199 -30.67 6.27 19.28
C THR A 199 -31.45 7.58 19.30
N GLY A 200 -32.60 7.61 19.98
CA GLY A 200 -33.36 8.83 20.23
C GLY A 200 -32.52 9.89 20.94
N ALA A 201 -31.67 9.47 21.91
CA ALA A 201 -30.71 10.35 22.56
C ALA A 201 -29.63 10.90 21.60
N ASP A 202 -29.05 10.06 20.74
CA ASP A 202 -28.10 10.52 19.72
C ASP A 202 -28.75 11.53 18.76
N GLN A 203 -29.98 11.25 18.32
CA GLN A 203 -30.74 12.12 17.42
C GLN A 203 -31.09 13.46 18.09
N ALA A 204 -31.48 13.45 19.37
CA ALA A 204 -31.75 14.66 20.14
C ALA A 204 -30.49 15.53 20.32
N ALA A 205 -29.35 14.91 20.65
CA ALA A 205 -28.08 15.62 20.76
C ALA A 205 -27.62 16.21 19.41
N LEU A 206 -27.81 15.45 18.32
CA LEU A 206 -27.49 15.91 16.97
C LEU A 206 -28.32 17.14 16.55
N ARG A 207 -29.62 17.18 16.88
CA ARG A 207 -30.48 18.35 16.61
C ARG A 207 -29.97 19.64 17.26
N GLY A 208 -29.31 19.54 18.42
CA GLY A 208 -28.74 20.70 19.10
C GLY A 208 -27.53 21.32 18.38
N THR A 209 -26.88 20.58 17.48
CA THR A 209 -25.61 20.99 16.85
C THR A 209 -25.67 21.04 15.33
N ASN A 210 -26.62 20.34 14.69
CA ASN A 210 -26.72 20.20 13.25
C ASN A 210 -28.09 20.66 12.75
N VAL A 211 -28.11 21.80 12.05
CA VAL A 211 -29.33 22.42 11.48
C VAL A 211 -30.06 21.54 10.45
N ASN A 212 -29.37 20.54 9.90
CA ASN A 212 -29.94 19.61 8.93
C ASN A 212 -30.44 18.31 9.58
N ALA A 213 -30.32 18.16 10.90
CA ALA A 213 -30.86 17.01 11.60
C ALA A 213 -32.39 16.98 11.49
N ALA A 214 -32.96 15.79 11.30
CA ALA A 214 -34.41 15.63 11.24
C ALA A 214 -35.09 16.19 12.51
N ALA A 215 -36.04 17.11 12.30
CA ALA A 215 -36.80 17.73 13.39
C ALA A 215 -37.73 16.72 14.10
N GLY A 216 -38.20 15.69 13.37
CA GLY A 216 -39.03 14.61 13.89
C GLY A 216 -38.30 13.26 13.93
N ARG A 217 -39.03 12.18 13.60
CA ARG A 217 -38.47 10.83 13.42
C ARG A 217 -37.44 10.81 12.30
N SER A 218 -36.34 10.11 12.54
CA SER A 218 -35.21 9.93 11.63
C SER A 218 -35.14 8.47 11.21
N SER A 219 -34.95 8.22 9.91
CA SER A 219 -34.75 6.88 9.34
C SER A 219 -33.53 6.16 9.92
N HIS A 220 -32.55 6.92 10.42
CA HIS A 220 -31.38 6.38 11.11
C HIS A 220 -31.71 5.71 12.44
N GLU A 221 -32.89 5.95 13.04
CA GLU A 221 -33.22 5.39 14.35
C GLU A 221 -33.60 3.90 14.31
N TYR A 222 -33.69 3.30 13.11
CA TYR A 222 -34.20 1.94 12.90
C TYR A 222 -33.14 0.91 12.44
N GLY A 223 -31.87 1.31 12.34
CA GLY A 223 -30.77 0.38 12.01
C GLY A 223 -30.71 -0.09 10.55
N THR A 224 -31.49 0.53 9.66
CA THR A 224 -31.62 0.18 8.23
C THR A 224 -31.12 1.27 7.29
N THR A 225 -30.60 2.36 7.86
CA THR A 225 -30.23 3.58 7.15
C THR A 225 -28.80 3.99 7.48
N TYR A 226 -28.07 4.42 6.47
CA TYR A 226 -26.69 4.90 6.58
C TYR A 226 -26.42 6.02 5.56
N ASP A 227 -25.47 6.89 5.90
CA ASP A 227 -25.03 7.97 5.03
C ASP A 227 -23.68 7.63 4.40
N LEU A 228 -23.59 7.75 3.08
CA LEU A 228 -22.34 7.62 2.32
C LEU A 228 -21.87 9.00 1.90
N THR A 229 -20.71 9.45 2.35
CA THR A 229 -20.24 10.78 1.93
C THR A 229 -19.73 10.76 0.50
N TYR A 230 -20.13 11.76 -0.29
CA TYR A 230 -19.55 12.05 -1.59
C TYR A 230 -18.50 13.17 -1.51
N ASN A 231 -18.03 13.51 -0.29
CA ASN A 231 -16.93 14.45 -0.12
C ASN A 231 -15.71 13.95 -0.93
N PRO A 232 -15.16 14.78 -1.83
CA PRO A 232 -14.01 14.45 -2.65
C PRO A 232 -12.82 13.82 -1.91
N THR A 233 -12.59 14.21 -0.66
CA THR A 233 -11.44 13.78 0.16
C THR A 233 -11.66 12.46 0.91
N ARG A 234 -12.72 11.71 0.57
CA ARG A 234 -13.15 10.52 1.32
C ARG A 234 -13.17 9.24 0.50
N TYR A 235 -12.59 9.29 -0.70
CA TYR A 235 -12.24 8.09 -1.44
C TYR A 235 -10.80 7.67 -1.13
N SER A 236 -10.55 6.36 -1.07
CA SER A 236 -9.19 5.83 -0.93
C SER A 236 -9.03 4.52 -1.70
N PRO A 237 -7.83 4.17 -2.16
CA PRO A 237 -7.56 2.86 -2.73
C PRO A 237 -7.84 1.76 -1.68
N ALA A 238 -8.33 0.60 -2.09
CA ALA A 238 -8.54 -0.53 -1.18
C ALA A 238 -7.20 -1.26 -0.95
N PRO A 239 -6.52 -1.06 0.21
CA PRO A 239 -5.11 -1.40 0.36
C PRO A 239 -4.80 -2.90 0.21
N ASP A 240 -5.76 -3.76 0.58
CA ASP A 240 -5.63 -5.22 0.60
C ASP A 240 -6.16 -5.88 -0.69
N ALA A 241 -6.69 -5.08 -1.61
CA ALA A 241 -7.25 -5.54 -2.88
C ALA A 241 -6.56 -4.89 -4.09
N LEU A 242 -5.42 -4.22 -3.89
CA LEU A 242 -4.65 -3.65 -4.98
C LEU A 242 -3.98 -4.77 -5.80
N PRO A 243 -3.92 -4.61 -7.14
CA PRO A 243 -3.13 -5.52 -7.96
C PRO A 243 -1.64 -5.40 -7.57
N PRO A 244 -0.86 -6.49 -7.67
CA PRO A 244 0.57 -6.43 -7.44
C PRO A 244 1.21 -5.50 -8.49
N PRO A 245 2.34 -4.85 -8.15
CA PRO A 245 3.09 -4.06 -9.13
C PRO A 245 3.56 -4.95 -10.30
N PRO A 246 3.97 -4.35 -11.43
CA PRO A 246 4.52 -5.07 -12.56
C PRO A 246 5.67 -5.99 -12.17
N ARG A 247 5.82 -7.09 -12.93
CA ARG A 247 6.92 -8.03 -12.76
C ARG A 247 8.26 -7.33 -12.94
N LEU A 248 9.22 -7.69 -12.11
CA LEU A 248 10.59 -7.18 -12.20
C LEU A 248 11.24 -7.68 -13.50
N ASP A 249 12.03 -6.82 -14.14
CA ASP A 249 12.83 -7.21 -15.30
C ASP A 249 13.84 -8.30 -14.89
N PRO A 250 14.02 -9.39 -15.68
CA PRO A 250 14.92 -10.49 -15.34
C PRO A 250 16.39 -10.10 -15.11
N ARG A 251 16.80 -8.89 -15.51
CA ARG A 251 18.15 -8.37 -15.25
C ARG A 251 18.30 -7.82 -13.82
N VAL A 252 17.22 -7.67 -13.06
CA VAL A 252 17.25 -7.25 -11.65
C VAL A 252 17.76 -8.43 -10.80
N PRO A 253 18.87 -8.28 -10.05
CA PRO A 253 19.37 -9.35 -9.19
C PRO A 253 18.48 -9.59 -7.97
N GLY A 254 18.31 -10.87 -7.59
CA GLY A 254 17.56 -11.32 -6.42
C GLY A 254 17.76 -10.52 -5.13
N PRO A 255 19.01 -10.17 -4.73
CA PRO A 255 19.24 -9.38 -3.51
C PRO A 255 18.60 -7.99 -3.49
N ILE A 256 18.32 -7.40 -4.66
CA ILE A 256 17.74 -6.05 -4.78
C ILE A 256 16.21 -6.12 -4.94
N GLU A 257 15.66 -7.27 -5.33
CA GLU A 257 14.23 -7.42 -5.62
C GLU A 257 13.31 -6.98 -4.48
N PRO A 258 13.52 -7.36 -3.20
CA PRO A 258 12.60 -6.98 -2.13
C PRO A 258 12.51 -5.46 -1.95
N MET A 259 13.66 -4.77 -2.00
CA MET A 259 13.73 -3.31 -1.92
C MET A 259 13.02 -2.66 -3.10
N LEU A 260 13.18 -3.22 -4.31
CA LEU A 260 12.55 -2.67 -5.50
C LEU A 260 11.02 -2.86 -5.48
N ARG A 261 10.54 -4.03 -5.02
CA ARG A 261 9.10 -4.29 -4.86
C ARG A 261 8.45 -3.34 -3.86
N GLU A 262 9.05 -3.17 -2.69
CA GLU A 262 8.55 -2.21 -1.70
C GLU A 262 8.46 -0.79 -2.27
N ARG A 263 9.47 -0.37 -3.04
CA ARG A 263 9.45 0.94 -3.72
C ARG A 263 8.33 1.05 -4.77
N LEU A 264 8.08 -0.01 -5.53
CA LEU A 264 7.00 -0.07 -6.51
C LEU A 264 5.64 0.03 -5.82
N ASP A 265 5.41 -0.76 -4.77
CA ASP A 265 4.20 -0.73 -3.95
C ASP A 265 3.93 0.67 -3.39
N GLN A 266 4.93 1.30 -2.78
CA GLN A 266 4.80 2.66 -2.26
C GLN A 266 4.49 3.69 -3.37
N ARG A 267 5.16 3.59 -4.53
CA ARG A 267 4.91 4.48 -5.67
C ARG A 267 3.48 4.30 -6.19
N GLN A 268 3.02 3.06 -6.33
CA GLN A 268 1.67 2.72 -6.76
C GLN A 268 0.62 3.27 -5.81
N ARG A 269 0.75 3.02 -4.50
CA ARG A 269 -0.19 3.51 -3.47
C ARG A 269 -0.32 5.04 -3.53
N ARG A 270 0.81 5.75 -3.47
CA ARG A 270 0.82 7.23 -3.55
C ARG A 270 0.23 7.76 -4.85
N ALA A 271 0.40 7.05 -5.96
CA ALA A 271 -0.18 7.48 -7.23
C ALA A 271 -1.70 7.29 -7.24
N LEU A 272 -2.20 6.17 -6.74
CA LEU A 272 -3.64 5.92 -6.62
C LEU A 272 -4.30 6.90 -5.63
N ASP A 273 -3.64 7.26 -4.53
CA ASP A 273 -4.10 8.31 -3.63
C ASP A 273 -4.23 9.66 -4.37
N ARG A 274 -3.21 10.05 -5.15
CA ARG A 274 -3.28 11.27 -5.97
C ARG A 274 -4.40 11.23 -7.01
N LEU A 275 -4.67 10.08 -7.62
CA LEU A 275 -5.79 9.94 -8.56
C LEU A 275 -7.13 10.13 -7.85
N ALA A 276 -7.29 9.64 -6.62
CA ALA A 276 -8.49 9.88 -5.81
C ALA A 276 -8.71 11.38 -5.53
N GLU A 277 -7.62 12.08 -5.21
CA GLU A 277 -7.61 13.53 -4.94
C GLU A 277 -7.88 14.36 -6.20
N THR A 278 -7.36 13.92 -7.36
CA THR A 278 -7.46 14.64 -8.64
C THR A 278 -8.79 14.40 -9.34
N TYR A 279 -9.33 13.18 -9.26
CA TYR A 279 -10.55 12.75 -9.97
C TYR A 279 -11.72 12.33 -9.03
N PRO A 280 -12.01 13.07 -7.94
CA PRO A 280 -13.01 12.66 -6.96
C PRO A 280 -14.42 12.60 -7.55
N SER A 281 -14.76 13.52 -8.47
CA SER A 281 -16.06 13.56 -9.14
C SER A 281 -16.30 12.34 -10.02
N ARG A 282 -15.23 11.71 -10.54
CA ARG A 282 -15.30 10.49 -11.35
C ARG A 282 -15.63 9.28 -10.48
N LEU A 283 -15.03 9.19 -9.29
CA LEU A 283 -15.38 8.19 -8.28
C LEU A 283 -16.81 8.39 -7.76
N THR A 284 -17.21 9.65 -7.51
CA THR A 284 -18.59 9.99 -7.17
C THR A 284 -19.58 9.57 -8.25
N ALA A 285 -19.21 9.65 -9.53
CA ALA A 285 -20.07 9.19 -10.61
C ALA A 285 -20.20 7.66 -10.66
N ALA A 286 -19.11 6.93 -10.44
CA ALA A 286 -19.17 5.46 -10.33
C ALA A 286 -20.01 5.02 -9.12
N LEU A 287 -19.87 5.68 -7.96
CA LEU A 287 -20.68 5.40 -6.77
C LEU A 287 -22.16 5.76 -7.01
N GLY A 288 -22.43 6.92 -7.61
CA GLY A 288 -23.79 7.35 -7.94
C GLY A 288 -24.52 6.36 -8.85
N ARG A 289 -23.85 5.85 -9.89
CA ARG A 289 -24.42 4.81 -10.77
C ARG A 289 -24.66 3.49 -10.04
N ALA A 290 -23.75 3.09 -9.15
CA ALA A 290 -23.96 1.91 -8.31
C ALA A 290 -25.21 2.04 -7.43
N LEU A 291 -25.46 3.23 -6.90
CA LEU A 291 -26.65 3.52 -6.08
C LEU A 291 -27.93 3.53 -6.93
N ILE A 292 -27.91 4.15 -8.12
CA ILE A 292 -29.03 4.14 -9.06
C ILE A 292 -29.42 2.70 -9.42
N ASP A 293 -28.45 1.87 -9.82
CA ASP A 293 -28.69 0.47 -10.19
C ASP A 293 -29.36 -0.32 -9.06
N LEU A 294 -28.90 -0.13 -7.82
CA LEU A 294 -29.43 -0.85 -6.66
C LEU A 294 -30.80 -0.35 -6.23
N GLU A 295 -31.09 0.94 -6.42
CA GLU A 295 -32.43 1.47 -6.20
C GLU A 295 -33.41 1.02 -7.29
N ASP A 296 -32.99 0.98 -8.56
CA ASP A 296 -33.78 0.44 -9.66
C ASP A 296 -34.10 -1.05 -9.47
N ALA A 297 -33.15 -1.80 -8.89
CA ALA A 297 -33.35 -3.20 -8.50
C ALA A 297 -34.17 -3.37 -7.19
N GLY A 298 -34.65 -2.28 -6.58
CA GLY A 298 -35.46 -2.31 -5.35
C GLY A 298 -34.70 -2.81 -4.12
N VAL A 299 -33.36 -2.75 -4.12
CA VAL A 299 -32.52 -3.16 -2.99
C VAL A 299 -32.47 -2.08 -1.92
N ILE A 300 -32.34 -0.83 -2.36
CA ILE A 300 -32.24 0.36 -1.51
C ILE A 300 -33.19 1.46 -2.00
N ALA A 301 -33.43 2.45 -1.16
CA ALA A 301 -33.83 3.79 -1.56
C ALA A 301 -32.63 4.71 -1.30
N VAL A 302 -32.38 5.67 -2.20
CA VAL A 302 -31.27 6.61 -2.06
C VAL A 302 -31.72 8.02 -2.38
N VAL A 303 -31.24 8.98 -1.59
CA VAL A 303 -31.35 10.40 -1.90
C VAL A 303 -30.01 11.09 -1.72
N ARG A 304 -29.61 11.86 -2.73
CA ARG A 304 -28.44 12.73 -2.68
C ARG A 304 -28.84 14.04 -2.00
N GLU A 305 -28.40 14.21 -0.77
CA GLU A 305 -28.65 15.42 0.01
C GLU A 305 -27.87 16.62 -0.56
N GLU A 306 -28.48 17.81 -0.58
CA GLU A 306 -27.81 19.01 -1.10
C GLU A 306 -27.10 19.79 0.00
N ARG A 307 -27.68 19.82 1.20
CA ARG A 307 -27.18 20.61 2.34
C ARG A 307 -26.07 19.91 3.11
N GLN A 308 -25.92 18.61 2.91
CA GLN A 308 -24.83 17.80 3.44
C GLN A 308 -24.32 16.89 2.33
N PRO A 309 -22.99 16.77 2.13
CA PRO A 309 -22.44 16.03 1.01
C PRO A 309 -22.48 14.51 1.24
N VAL A 310 -23.70 13.97 1.34
CA VAL A 310 -23.99 12.55 1.58
C VAL A 310 -25.09 12.02 0.64
N TYR A 311 -24.97 10.75 0.30
CA TYR A 311 -26.09 9.92 -0.12
C TYR A 311 -26.71 9.32 1.12
N HIS A 312 -27.96 9.66 1.37
CA HIS A 312 -28.76 9.05 2.42
C HIS A 312 -29.42 7.79 1.87
N VAL A 313 -29.08 6.63 2.44
CA VAL A 313 -29.45 5.32 1.91
C VAL A 313 -30.23 4.53 2.94
N THR A 314 -31.38 3.98 2.55
CA THR A 314 -32.18 3.08 3.39
C THR A 314 -32.46 1.79 2.63
N VAL A 315 -32.40 0.65 3.29
CA VAL A 315 -32.76 -0.64 2.67
C VAL A 315 -34.23 -0.64 2.23
N ALA A 316 -34.51 -1.18 1.05
CA ALA A 316 -35.87 -1.27 0.49
C ALA A 316 -36.44 -2.70 0.50
N ARG A 317 -35.64 -3.73 0.79
CA ARG A 317 -36.10 -5.12 0.92
C ARG A 317 -35.26 -5.92 1.90
N ARG A 318 -35.84 -6.94 2.54
CA ARG A 318 -35.06 -7.91 3.32
C ARG A 318 -34.24 -8.78 2.37
N THR A 319 -32.93 -8.82 2.57
CA THR A 319 -32.04 -9.76 1.91
C THR A 319 -31.87 -10.98 2.80
N ALA A 320 -32.02 -12.17 2.24
CA ALA A 320 -31.49 -13.37 2.89
C ALA A 320 -29.98 -13.18 3.05
N ALA A 321 -29.44 -13.49 4.23
CA ALA A 321 -28.01 -13.39 4.47
C ALA A 321 -27.27 -14.14 3.33
N VAL A 322 -26.35 -13.44 2.66
CA VAL A 322 -25.44 -14.11 1.73
C VAL A 322 -24.60 -15.03 2.61
N ALA A 323 -24.80 -16.35 2.48
CA ALA A 323 -23.94 -17.32 3.13
C ALA A 323 -22.50 -17.03 2.69
N GLN A 324 -21.64 -16.74 3.67
CA GLN A 324 -20.20 -16.58 3.46
C GLN A 324 -19.58 -17.89 3.00
#